data_AF-A0A7X8EZJ7-F1
#
_entry.id   AF-A0A7X8EZJ7-F1
#
_cell.length_a   1.000
_cell.length_b   1.000
_cell.length_c   1.000
_cell.angle_alpha   90.00
_cell.angle_beta   90.00
_cell.angle_gamma   90.00
#
_symmetry.space_group_name_H-M   'P 1'
#
loop_
_entity.id
_entity.type
_entity.pdbx_description
1 polymer ?
#
loop_
_entity_poly.entity_id
_entity_poly.type
_entity_poly.pdbx_seq_one_letter_code
_entity_poly.pdbx_strand_id
1 'polypeptide(L)'
;MCAVSIEGLPEWFTALMYSPWFYGIAAGIFFVVLVCAVIGLLISRKQKASTACAAIPIRDAVRESCALLTALKKTTGRAPVVVLAGKTPRDLPIIIPVNIAIRLAETSKCLLIDLDTKRNAVASVFDMDGRDCSRLPLETPLEKVAIVPAHCQAALSTEKFKTILADARRSYDVVLLNAPYLDTFQRNGSLVRNADAAVVFTLAGQSADTVCRMLKKQGCSVLKVVSVISNNNDG
;
A
#
# COMPACT_ATOMS: atom_id res chain seq x y z
N MET A 1 58.86 -26.09 5.03
CA MET A 1 57.93 -24.93 5.01
C MET A 1 58.48 -23.97 3.96
N CYS A 2 57.88 -23.98 2.76
CA CYS A 2 58.37 -23.16 1.66
C CYS A 2 58.02 -21.69 1.91
N ALA A 3 59.05 -20.87 2.12
CA ALA A 3 58.94 -19.43 1.94
C ALA A 3 58.76 -19.19 0.44
N VAL A 4 57.55 -18.77 0.05
CA VAL A 4 57.33 -18.23 -1.29
C VAL A 4 57.98 -16.85 -1.29
N SER A 5 59.24 -16.77 -1.75
CA SER A 5 59.88 -15.50 -2.07
C SER A 5 59.11 -14.87 -3.22
N ILE A 6 58.46 -13.74 -2.95
CA ILE A 6 57.89 -12.85 -3.97
C ILE A 6 59.06 -12.06 -4.56
N GLU A 7 59.91 -12.72 -5.34
CA GLU A 7 60.89 -12.06 -6.20
C GLU A 7 60.17 -11.60 -7.47
N GLY A 8 60.13 -10.30 -7.72
CA GLY A 8 59.66 -9.75 -9.00
C GLY A 8 58.73 -8.54 -8.94
N LEU A 9 58.60 -7.84 -7.81
CA LEU A 9 57.95 -6.52 -7.82
C LEU A 9 58.98 -5.45 -8.19
N PRO A 10 58.72 -4.64 -9.24
CA PRO A 10 59.69 -3.66 -9.72
C PRO A 10 59.94 -2.57 -8.67
N GLU A 11 61.18 -2.05 -8.60
CA GLU A 11 61.63 -1.13 -7.54
C GLU A 11 60.78 0.15 -7.38
N TRP A 12 60.11 0.58 -8.46
CA TRP A 12 59.17 1.70 -8.40
C TRP A 12 57.92 1.37 -7.55
N PHE A 13 57.54 0.10 -7.45
CA PHE A 13 56.37 -0.36 -6.69
C PHE A 13 56.65 -0.36 -5.18
N THR A 14 57.84 -0.76 -4.76
CA THR A 14 58.26 -0.65 -3.35
C THR A 14 58.42 0.81 -2.95
N ALA A 15 59.00 1.66 -3.80
CA ALA A 15 59.08 3.10 -3.55
C ALA A 15 57.70 3.78 -3.42
N LEU A 16 56.71 3.33 -4.20
CA LEU A 16 55.33 3.83 -4.12
C LEU A 16 54.62 3.38 -2.83
N MET A 17 54.81 2.12 -2.42
CA MET A 17 54.17 1.52 -1.23
C MET A 17 54.73 2.07 0.09
N TYR A 18 55.99 2.52 0.13
CA TYR A 18 56.61 3.14 1.31
C TYR A 18 56.53 4.68 1.32
N SER A 19 55.85 5.28 0.33
CA SER A 19 55.65 6.73 0.29
C SER A 19 54.62 7.16 1.33
N PRO A 20 54.94 8.12 2.24
CA PRO A 20 53.98 8.66 3.21
C PRO A 20 52.69 9.21 2.56
N TRP A 21 52.80 9.67 1.32
CA TRP A 21 51.67 10.19 0.54
C TRP A 21 50.68 9.10 0.11
N PHE A 22 51.16 7.88 -0.15
CA PHE A 22 50.30 6.75 -0.55
C PHE A 22 49.39 6.33 0.61
N TYR A 23 49.93 6.26 1.83
CA TYR A 23 49.13 6.01 3.03
C TYR A 23 48.11 7.12 3.31
N GLY A 24 48.46 8.39 3.05
CA GLY A 24 47.52 9.51 3.16
C GLY A 24 46.33 9.38 2.19
N ILE A 25 46.59 9.03 0.93
CA ILE A 25 45.54 8.83 -0.09
C ILE A 25 44.69 7.60 0.24
N ALA A 26 45.30 6.48 0.62
CA ALA A 26 44.59 5.26 0.98
C ALA A 26 43.69 5.46 2.21
N ALA A 27 44.18 6.15 3.25
CA ALA A 27 43.40 6.50 4.42
C ALA A 27 42.22 7.43 4.07
N GLY A 28 42.44 8.40 3.18
CA GLY A 28 41.38 9.28 2.68
C GLY A 28 40.26 8.52 1.95
N ILE A 29 40.60 7.63 1.02
CA ILE A 29 39.62 6.80 0.30
C ILE A 29 38.84 5.91 1.28
N PHE A 30 39.54 5.27 2.22
CA PHE A 30 38.91 4.44 3.24
C PHE A 30 37.92 5.24 4.09
N PHE A 31 38.28 6.46 4.49
CA PHE A 31 37.41 7.33 5.27
C PHE A 31 36.15 7.73 4.49
N VAL A 32 36.27 8.06 3.20
CA VAL A 32 35.11 8.38 2.35
C VAL A 32 34.17 7.18 2.21
N VAL A 33 34.71 5.98 1.97
CA VAL A 33 33.90 4.75 1.88
C VAL A 33 33.21 4.44 3.22
N LEU A 34 33.93 4.59 4.34
CA LEU A 34 33.38 4.40 5.68
C LEU A 34 32.24 5.38 5.96
N VAL A 35 32.42 6.67 5.65
CA VAL A 35 31.39 7.70 5.82
C VAL A 35 30.17 7.40 4.95
N CYS A 36 30.36 7.03 3.69
CA CYS A 36 29.26 6.63 2.80
C CYS A 36 28.52 5.38 3.31
N ALA A 37 29.24 4.38 3.83
CA ALA A 37 28.64 3.17 4.41
C ALA A 37 27.87 3.48 5.71
N VAL A 38 28.40 4.34 6.57
CA VAL A 38 27.72 4.79 7.79
C VAL A 38 26.48 5.61 7.45
N ILE A 39 26.55 6.53 6.48
CA ILE A 39 25.39 7.28 6.00
C ILE A 39 24.35 6.33 5.42
N GLY A 40 24.76 5.35 4.61
CA GLY A 40 23.87 4.30 4.08
C GLY A 40 23.21 3.46 5.19
N LEU A 41 23.96 3.11 6.24
CA LEU A 41 23.45 2.42 7.42
C LEU A 41 22.48 3.29 8.24
N LEU A 42 22.74 4.59 8.37
CA LEU A 42 21.86 5.52 9.08
C LEU A 42 20.55 5.78 8.30
N ILE A 43 20.63 5.90 6.97
CA ILE A 43 19.45 6.04 6.11
C ILE A 43 18.61 4.76 6.14
N SER A 44 19.23 3.59 6.05
CA SER A 44 18.54 2.30 6.13
C SER A 44 17.96 2.02 7.53
N ARG A 45 18.62 2.45 8.61
CA ARG A 45 18.06 2.40 9.97
C ARG A 45 16.86 3.33 10.15
N LYS A 46 16.89 4.55 9.61
CA LYS A 46 15.71 5.44 9.61
C LYS A 46 14.53 4.85 8.85
N GLN A 47 14.77 4.12 7.75
CA GLN A 47 13.71 3.41 7.05
C GLN A 47 13.17 2.21 7.83
N LYS A 48 14.02 1.45 8.54
CA LYS A 48 13.58 0.33 9.40
C LYS A 48 12.84 0.78 10.66
N ALA A 49 13.13 1.97 11.19
CA ALA A 49 12.45 2.49 12.38
C ALA A 49 11.01 2.99 12.10
N SER A 50 10.61 3.14 10.84
CA SER A 50 9.30 3.68 10.46
C SER A 50 8.16 2.64 10.42
N THR A 51 8.39 1.37 10.78
CA THR A 51 7.41 0.29 10.58
C THR A 51 7.00 -0.48 11.85
N ALA A 52 7.26 0.04 13.04
CA ALA A 52 6.53 -0.39 14.24
C ALA A 52 5.34 0.56 14.48
N CYS A 53 4.36 0.56 13.58
CA CYS A 53 3.08 1.20 13.88
C CYS A 53 2.42 0.35 14.97
N ALA A 54 2.18 0.92 16.15
CA ALA A 54 1.52 0.20 17.22
C ALA A 54 0.22 -0.42 16.69
N ALA A 55 0.03 -1.72 16.93
CA ALA A 55 -1.16 -2.40 16.44
C ALA A 55 -2.39 -1.84 17.15
N ILE A 56 -3.42 -1.50 16.39
CA ILE A 56 -4.65 -0.92 16.90
C ILE A 56 -5.84 -1.85 16.67
N PRO A 57 -6.88 -1.77 17.51
CA PRO A 57 -8.15 -2.43 17.26
C PRO A 57 -8.77 -2.00 15.93
N ILE A 58 -9.53 -2.90 15.29
CA ILE A 58 -10.26 -2.64 14.04
C ILE A 58 -11.12 -1.38 14.12
N ARG A 59 -11.80 -1.15 15.26
CA ARG A 59 -12.65 0.04 15.47
C ARG A 59 -11.87 1.34 15.33
N ASP A 60 -10.65 1.37 15.85
CA ASP A 60 -9.77 2.53 15.81
C ASP A 60 -9.15 2.70 14.42
N ALA A 61 -8.78 1.59 13.77
CA ALA A 61 -8.33 1.59 12.38
C ALA A 61 -9.38 2.20 11.43
N VAL A 62 -10.65 1.84 11.62
CA VAL A 62 -11.77 2.45 10.88
C VAL A 62 -11.88 3.94 11.18
N ARG A 63 -11.81 4.35 12.46
CA ARG A 63 -11.91 5.77 12.88
C ARG A 63 -10.79 6.61 12.26
N GLU A 64 -9.54 6.15 12.36
CA GLU A 64 -8.38 6.84 11.80
C GLU A 64 -8.47 6.93 10.27
N SER A 65 -8.88 5.85 9.61
CA SER A 65 -9.05 5.84 8.16
C SER A 65 -10.12 6.83 7.72
N CYS A 66 -11.26 6.90 8.42
CA CYS A 66 -12.31 7.88 8.12
C CYS A 66 -11.82 9.33 8.26
N ALA A 67 -11.06 9.63 9.33
CA ALA A 67 -10.49 10.96 9.55
C ALA A 67 -9.49 11.33 8.44
N LEU A 68 -8.62 10.40 8.05
CA LEU A 68 -7.66 10.58 6.96
C LEU A 68 -8.37 10.83 5.62
N LEU A 69 -9.38 10.04 5.29
CA LEU A 69 -10.14 10.16 4.04
C LEU A 69 -10.94 11.47 3.98
N THR A 70 -11.50 11.90 5.11
CA THR A 70 -12.19 13.19 5.22
C THR A 70 -11.21 14.36 5.02
N ALA A 71 -10.00 14.27 5.57
CA ALA A 71 -8.96 15.26 5.34
C ALA A 71 -8.49 15.28 3.87
N LEU A 72 -8.33 14.10 3.26
CA LEU A 72 -7.97 13.97 1.85
C LEU A 72 -9.00 14.60 0.92
N LYS A 73 -10.30 14.36 1.18
CA LYS A 73 -11.40 14.99 0.43
C LYS A 73 -11.28 16.53 0.42
N LYS A 74 -10.93 17.13 1.56
CA LYS A 74 -10.76 18.59 1.68
C LYS A 74 -9.56 19.12 0.89
N THR A 75 -8.50 18.34 0.72
CA THR A 75 -7.28 18.78 0.02
C THR A 75 -7.34 18.55 -1.49
N THR A 76 -8.02 17.50 -1.96
CA THR A 76 -8.03 17.14 -3.39
C THR A 76 -8.98 17.99 -4.23
N GLY A 77 -9.98 18.64 -3.62
CA GLY A 77 -10.99 19.44 -4.34
C GLY A 77 -11.89 18.65 -5.29
N ARG A 78 -11.70 17.32 -5.36
CA ARG A 78 -12.48 16.33 -6.11
C ARG A 78 -12.58 15.05 -5.29
N ALA A 79 -13.55 14.21 -5.62
CA ALA A 79 -13.74 12.92 -4.95
C ALA A 79 -12.49 12.04 -5.07
N PRO A 80 -11.81 11.73 -3.95
CA PRO A 80 -10.62 10.90 -4.00
C PRO A 80 -11.01 9.44 -4.23
N VAL A 81 -10.26 8.77 -5.10
CA VAL A 81 -10.31 7.32 -5.28
C VAL A 81 -9.22 6.70 -4.41
N VAL A 82 -9.62 5.99 -3.36
CA VAL A 82 -8.69 5.45 -2.35
C VAL A 82 -8.74 3.94 -2.31
N VAL A 83 -7.57 3.31 -2.37
CA VAL A 83 -7.43 1.87 -2.23
C VAL A 83 -7.30 1.51 -0.76
N LEU A 84 -8.18 0.64 -0.29
CA LEU A 84 -8.02 -0.07 0.97
C LEU A 84 -7.32 -1.38 0.60
N ALA A 85 -6.03 -1.47 0.91
CA ALA A 85 -5.18 -2.55 0.42
C ALA A 85 -4.77 -3.48 1.56
N GLY A 86 -4.77 -4.79 1.30
CA GLY A 86 -4.22 -5.80 2.20
C GLY A 86 -3.49 -6.89 1.42
N LYS A 87 -2.50 -7.51 2.04
CA LYS A 87 -1.82 -8.69 1.47
C LYS A 87 -2.76 -9.89 1.47
N THR A 88 -3.51 -10.05 2.55
CA THR A 88 -4.49 -11.13 2.72
C THR A 88 -5.81 -10.57 3.24
N PRO A 89 -6.90 -11.34 3.20
CA PRO A 89 -8.15 -11.02 3.87
C PRO A 89 -8.05 -10.79 5.37
N ARG A 90 -7.02 -11.35 6.01
CA ARG A 90 -6.82 -11.16 7.45
C ARG A 90 -6.21 -9.80 7.74
N ASP A 91 -5.39 -9.29 6.82
CA ASP A 91 -4.87 -7.93 6.89
C ASP A 91 -5.96 -6.89 6.62
N LEU A 92 -6.83 -7.18 5.65
CA LEU A 92 -7.99 -6.36 5.31
C LEU A 92 -9.29 -7.19 5.37
N PRO A 93 -9.83 -7.43 6.58
CA PRO A 93 -11.12 -8.09 6.74
C PRO A 93 -12.23 -7.16 6.22
N ILE A 94 -13.28 -7.75 5.64
CA ILE A 94 -14.37 -7.02 4.96
C ILE A 94 -15.10 -6.02 5.88
N ILE A 95 -15.06 -6.25 7.18
CA ILE A 95 -15.61 -5.35 8.19
C ILE A 95 -14.96 -3.95 8.16
N ILE A 96 -13.68 -3.84 7.77
CA ILE A 96 -12.98 -2.55 7.67
C ILE A 96 -13.54 -1.69 6.52
N PRO A 97 -13.49 -2.10 5.24
CA PRO A 97 -13.97 -1.29 4.13
C PRO A 97 -15.46 -0.98 4.24
N VAL A 98 -16.29 -1.93 4.72
CA VAL A 98 -17.71 -1.70 4.94
C VAL A 98 -17.93 -0.64 6.02
N ASN A 99 -17.33 -0.78 7.21
CA ASN A 99 -17.54 0.20 8.28
C ASN A 99 -16.96 1.58 7.94
N ILE A 100 -15.90 1.65 7.14
CA ILE A 100 -15.41 2.92 6.60
C ILE A 100 -16.48 3.54 5.69
N ALA A 101 -17.04 2.79 4.75
CA ALA A 101 -18.09 3.28 3.86
C ALA A 101 -19.32 3.78 4.62
N ILE A 102 -19.80 3.00 5.59
CA ILE A 102 -20.97 3.35 6.44
C ILE A 102 -20.69 4.64 7.23
N ARG A 103 -19.53 4.77 7.88
CA ARG A 103 -19.21 5.98 8.65
C ARG A 103 -19.03 7.21 7.77
N LEU A 104 -18.43 7.05 6.59
CA LEU A 104 -18.33 8.16 5.64
C LEU A 104 -19.70 8.59 5.13
N ALA A 105 -20.65 7.66 4.99
CA ALA A 105 -22.03 7.92 4.55
C ALA A 105 -22.80 8.89 5.45
N GLU A 106 -22.43 9.02 6.72
CA GLU A 106 -23.01 10.01 7.64
C GLU A 106 -22.86 11.44 7.09
N THR A 107 -21.78 11.73 6.37
CA THR A 107 -21.46 13.09 5.88
C THR A 107 -21.18 13.19 4.39
N SER A 108 -20.96 12.08 3.69
CA SER A 108 -20.43 12.04 2.33
C SER A 108 -21.01 10.87 1.54
N LYS A 109 -21.37 11.08 0.27
CA LYS A 109 -21.80 10.01 -0.63
C LYS A 109 -20.61 9.12 -1.01
N CYS A 110 -20.68 7.83 -0.69
CA CYS A 110 -19.58 6.87 -0.83
C CYS A 110 -19.91 5.80 -1.86
N LEU A 111 -18.95 5.52 -2.75
CA LEU A 111 -18.97 4.35 -3.62
C LEU A 111 -17.94 3.33 -3.13
N LEU A 112 -18.37 2.11 -2.80
CA LEU A 112 -17.49 1.00 -2.43
C LEU A 112 -17.41 -0.02 -3.56
N ILE A 113 -16.25 -0.12 -4.20
CA ILE A 113 -15.97 -1.05 -5.29
C ILE A 113 -15.20 -2.26 -4.73
N ASP A 114 -15.76 -3.45 -4.89
CA ASP A 114 -15.14 -4.68 -4.44
C ASP A 114 -14.20 -5.26 -5.50
N LEU A 115 -12.90 -5.31 -5.22
CA LEU A 115 -11.91 -5.98 -6.06
C LEU A 115 -11.58 -7.40 -5.55
N ASP A 116 -12.26 -7.86 -4.50
CA ASP A 116 -12.12 -9.22 -3.97
C ASP A 116 -13.01 -10.21 -4.72
N THR A 117 -12.62 -10.55 -5.94
CA THR A 117 -13.36 -11.51 -6.77
C THR A 117 -13.35 -12.93 -6.22
N LYS A 118 -12.53 -13.22 -5.19
CA LYS A 118 -12.48 -14.55 -4.58
C LYS A 118 -13.63 -14.76 -3.59
N ARG A 119 -13.98 -13.72 -2.82
CA ARG A 119 -15.01 -13.82 -1.77
C ARG A 119 -16.31 -13.12 -2.12
N ASN A 120 -16.29 -12.12 -3.01
CA ASN A 120 -17.45 -11.28 -3.33
C ASN A 120 -18.13 -10.71 -2.06
N ALA A 121 -17.32 -10.36 -1.06
CA ALA A 121 -17.79 -10.20 0.31
C ALA A 121 -18.63 -8.92 0.50
N VAL A 122 -18.40 -7.87 -0.30
CA VAL A 122 -19.23 -6.65 -0.22
C VAL A 122 -20.68 -6.93 -0.56
N ALA A 123 -20.93 -7.71 -1.62
CA ALA A 123 -22.30 -8.02 -2.04
C ALA A 123 -23.05 -8.80 -0.96
N SER A 124 -22.40 -9.79 -0.35
CA SER A 124 -22.97 -10.57 0.75
C SER A 124 -23.32 -9.71 1.97
N VAL A 125 -22.46 -8.75 2.34
CA VAL A 125 -22.73 -7.87 3.49
C VAL A 125 -23.94 -6.96 3.26
N PHE A 126 -24.21 -6.57 2.02
CA PHE A 126 -25.35 -5.72 1.66
C PHE A 126 -26.58 -6.50 1.16
N ASP A 127 -26.56 -7.83 1.21
CA ASP A 127 -27.60 -8.71 0.67
C ASP A 127 -27.88 -8.46 -0.83
N MET A 128 -26.82 -8.20 -1.59
CA MET A 128 -26.83 -7.86 -3.02
C MET A 128 -26.22 -8.95 -3.90
N ASP A 129 -26.09 -10.17 -3.38
CA ASP A 129 -25.60 -11.31 -4.15
C ASP A 129 -26.54 -11.66 -5.31
N GLY A 130 -25.96 -11.94 -6.49
CA GLY A 130 -26.73 -12.33 -7.69
C GLY A 130 -27.56 -11.20 -8.31
N ARG A 131 -27.41 -9.96 -7.85
CA ARG A 131 -28.09 -8.80 -8.45
C ARG A 131 -27.57 -8.53 -9.86
N ASP A 132 -28.47 -8.05 -10.72
CA ASP A 132 -28.14 -7.72 -12.10
C ASP A 132 -27.07 -6.62 -12.16
N CYS A 133 -25.99 -6.89 -12.90
CA CYS A 133 -24.87 -5.99 -13.13
C CYS A 133 -25.07 -5.08 -14.36
N SER A 134 -26.26 -5.09 -14.99
CA SER A 134 -26.56 -4.27 -16.17
C SER A 134 -26.48 -2.77 -15.91
N ARG A 135 -26.73 -2.34 -14.65
CA ARG A 135 -26.65 -0.95 -14.21
C ARG A 135 -25.76 -0.87 -12.97
N LEU A 136 -24.62 -0.20 -13.11
CA LEU A 136 -23.68 0.07 -12.02
C LEU A 136 -23.52 1.58 -11.85
N PRO A 137 -23.27 2.07 -10.62
CA PRO A 137 -23.24 1.33 -9.35
C PRO A 137 -24.61 0.81 -8.88
N LEU A 138 -24.61 -0.16 -7.96
CA LEU A 138 -25.82 -0.64 -7.28
C LEU A 138 -26.03 0.19 -6.00
N GLU A 139 -27.21 0.79 -5.87
CA GLU A 139 -27.61 1.48 -4.64
C GLU A 139 -27.90 0.44 -3.54
N THR A 140 -27.38 0.68 -2.34
CA THR A 140 -27.63 -0.20 -1.18
C THR A 140 -28.84 0.28 -0.38
N PRO A 141 -29.36 -0.53 0.56
CA PRO A 141 -30.36 -0.05 1.51
C PRO A 141 -29.88 1.09 2.43
N LEU A 142 -28.56 1.31 2.54
CA LEU A 142 -28.01 2.42 3.31
C LEU A 142 -27.93 3.67 2.43
N GLU A 143 -28.56 4.75 2.92
CA GLU A 143 -28.48 6.05 2.26
C GLU A 143 -27.02 6.45 2.05
N LYS A 144 -26.71 7.04 0.90
CA LYS A 144 -25.38 7.55 0.53
C LYS A 144 -24.30 6.48 0.37
N VAL A 145 -24.62 5.18 0.44
CA VAL A 145 -23.70 4.09 0.10
C VAL A 145 -24.19 3.38 -1.17
N ALA A 146 -23.36 3.42 -2.21
CA ALA A 146 -23.51 2.56 -3.37
C ALA A 146 -22.33 1.58 -3.46
N ILE A 147 -22.53 0.46 -4.13
CA ILE A 147 -21.51 -0.57 -4.30
C ILE A 147 -21.31 -0.96 -5.76
N VAL A 148 -20.11 -1.43 -6.08
CA VAL A 148 -19.87 -2.28 -7.25
C VAL A 148 -19.40 -3.64 -6.73
N PRO A 149 -20.26 -4.67 -6.74
CA PRO A 149 -19.90 -6.03 -6.34
C PRO A 149 -18.72 -6.61 -7.12
N ALA A 150 -18.00 -7.56 -6.52
CA ALA A 150 -16.82 -8.13 -7.15
C ALA A 150 -17.17 -8.97 -8.39
N HIS A 151 -18.29 -9.69 -8.36
CA HIS A 151 -18.76 -10.45 -9.52
C HIS A 151 -19.13 -9.52 -10.70
N CYS A 152 -19.77 -8.37 -10.42
CA CYS A 152 -20.04 -7.35 -11.44
C CYS A 152 -18.74 -6.73 -11.95
N GLN A 153 -17.84 -6.35 -11.05
CA GLN A 153 -16.55 -5.75 -11.37
C GLN A 153 -15.71 -6.68 -12.26
N ALA A 154 -15.70 -7.98 -11.96
CA ALA A 154 -14.93 -8.99 -12.69
C ALA A 154 -15.38 -9.11 -14.16
N ALA A 155 -16.65 -8.83 -14.45
CA ALA A 155 -17.21 -8.85 -15.80
C ALA A 155 -16.93 -7.57 -16.60
N LEU A 156 -16.44 -6.50 -15.95
CA LEU A 156 -16.14 -5.24 -16.63
C LEU A 156 -14.82 -5.31 -17.41
N SER A 157 -14.83 -4.67 -18.58
CA SER A 157 -13.60 -4.29 -19.26
C SER A 157 -12.90 -3.15 -18.52
N THR A 158 -11.59 -3.01 -18.71
CA THR A 158 -10.80 -1.91 -18.11
C THR A 158 -11.35 -0.54 -18.51
N GLU A 159 -11.82 -0.38 -19.74
CA GLU A 159 -12.38 0.89 -20.22
C GLU A 159 -13.72 1.20 -19.54
N LYS A 160 -14.63 0.22 -19.41
CA LYS A 160 -15.88 0.41 -18.66
C LYS A 160 -15.60 0.75 -17.20
N PHE A 161 -14.60 0.12 -16.58
CA PHE A 161 -14.19 0.42 -15.22
C PHE A 161 -13.68 1.87 -15.07
N LYS A 162 -12.87 2.35 -16.02
CA LYS A 162 -12.41 3.75 -16.05
C LYS A 162 -13.59 4.72 -16.20
N THR A 163 -14.57 4.41 -17.05
CA THR A 163 -15.79 5.22 -17.20
C THR A 163 -16.56 5.29 -15.87
N ILE A 164 -16.79 4.14 -15.21
CA ILE A 164 -17.43 4.10 -13.89
C ILE A 164 -16.67 4.95 -12.87
N LEU A 165 -15.33 4.89 -12.84
CA LEU A 165 -14.53 5.73 -11.96
C LEU A 165 -14.62 7.22 -12.30
N ALA A 166 -14.65 7.57 -13.59
CA ALA A 166 -14.78 8.95 -14.05
C ALA A 166 -16.14 9.55 -13.70
N ASP A 167 -17.21 8.76 -13.82
CA ASP A 167 -18.56 9.15 -13.41
C ASP A 167 -18.67 9.21 -11.89
N ALA A 168 -18.07 8.23 -11.19
CA ALA A 168 -18.07 8.18 -9.75
C ALA A 168 -17.40 9.42 -9.13
N ARG A 169 -16.33 9.92 -9.77
CA ARG A 169 -15.65 11.15 -9.35
C ARG A 169 -16.52 12.41 -9.40
N ARG A 170 -17.61 12.38 -10.17
CA ARG A 170 -18.58 13.48 -10.28
C ARG A 170 -19.77 13.30 -9.35
N SER A 171 -20.16 12.05 -9.11
CA SER A 171 -21.42 11.69 -8.44
C SER A 171 -21.27 11.29 -6.97
N TYR A 172 -20.04 11.03 -6.52
CA TYR A 172 -19.73 10.63 -5.14
C TYR A 172 -18.70 11.58 -4.54
N ASP A 173 -18.67 11.64 -3.22
CA ASP A 173 -17.70 12.41 -2.46
C ASP A 173 -16.40 11.65 -2.22
N VAL A 174 -16.46 10.32 -2.23
CA VAL A 174 -15.34 9.41 -2.00
C VAL A 174 -15.59 8.07 -2.69
N VAL A 175 -14.55 7.51 -3.30
CA VAL A 175 -14.61 6.19 -3.93
C VAL A 175 -13.58 5.29 -3.24
N LEU A 176 -14.03 4.16 -2.72
CA LEU A 176 -13.21 3.17 -2.01
C LEU A 176 -13.04 1.94 -2.88
N LEU A 177 -11.81 1.49 -3.06
CA LEU A 177 -11.49 0.21 -3.70
C LEU A 177 -11.11 -0.80 -2.61
N ASN A 178 -11.95 -1.79 -2.34
CA ASN A 178 -11.62 -2.90 -1.45
C ASN A 178 -10.70 -3.89 -2.17
N ALA A 179 -9.43 -3.97 -1.77
CA ALA A 179 -8.42 -4.75 -2.47
C ALA A 179 -7.56 -5.60 -1.53
N PRO A 180 -8.13 -6.67 -0.94
CA PRO A 180 -7.33 -7.74 -0.35
C PRO A 180 -6.61 -8.51 -1.47
N TYR A 181 -5.57 -9.27 -1.12
CA TYR A 181 -4.76 -10.04 -2.09
C TYR A 181 -4.01 -9.20 -3.12
N LEU A 182 -3.74 -7.94 -2.81
CA LEU A 182 -3.24 -7.03 -3.83
C LEU A 182 -1.88 -7.49 -4.39
N ASP A 183 -1.05 -8.15 -3.58
CA ASP A 183 0.27 -8.66 -3.97
C ASP A 183 0.24 -9.86 -4.93
N THR A 184 -0.87 -10.61 -4.97
CA THR A 184 -1.01 -11.82 -5.79
C THR A 184 -1.89 -11.62 -7.01
N PHE A 185 -2.72 -10.58 -7.06
CA PHE A 185 -3.71 -10.39 -8.11
C PHE A 185 -3.25 -9.41 -9.19
N GLN A 186 -2.63 -9.93 -10.26
CA GLN A 186 -2.08 -9.12 -11.36
C GLN A 186 -3.11 -8.17 -12.01
N ARG A 187 -4.38 -8.60 -12.12
CA ARG A 187 -5.46 -7.79 -12.71
C ARG A 187 -5.77 -6.53 -11.87
N ASN A 188 -5.52 -6.54 -10.56
CA ASN A 188 -5.78 -5.36 -9.72
C ASN A 188 -4.72 -4.27 -9.92
N GLY A 189 -3.53 -4.61 -10.43
CA GLY A 189 -2.46 -3.63 -10.68
C GLY A 189 -2.86 -2.52 -11.65
N SER A 190 -3.61 -2.83 -12.70
CA SER A 190 -4.10 -1.84 -13.67
C SER A 190 -5.28 -1.02 -13.13
N LEU A 191 -6.11 -1.60 -12.26
CA LEU A 191 -7.25 -0.92 -11.64
C LEU A 191 -6.78 0.10 -10.61
N VAL A 192 -5.83 -0.30 -9.76
CA VAL A 192 -5.26 0.54 -8.70
C VAL A 192 -4.45 1.72 -9.23
N ARG A 193 -3.95 1.65 -10.47
CA ARG A 193 -3.31 2.80 -11.14
C ARG A 193 -4.23 4.03 -11.26
N ASN A 194 -5.54 3.82 -11.25
CA ASN A 194 -6.52 4.92 -11.34
C ASN A 194 -6.82 5.56 -9.98
N ALA A 195 -6.28 5.00 -8.88
CA ALA A 195 -6.47 5.51 -7.54
C ALA A 195 -5.52 6.69 -7.26
N ASP A 196 -6.01 7.64 -6.47
CA ASP A 196 -5.26 8.82 -6.06
C ASP A 196 -4.35 8.49 -4.87
N ALA A 197 -4.78 7.57 -4.01
CA ALA A 197 -4.08 7.23 -2.79
C ALA A 197 -4.43 5.82 -2.28
N ALA A 198 -3.69 5.34 -1.28
CA ALA A 198 -3.93 4.05 -0.63
C ALA A 198 -3.75 4.12 0.89
N VAL A 199 -4.57 3.35 1.59
CA VAL A 199 -4.40 2.97 3.00
C VAL A 199 -4.11 1.48 3.02
N VAL A 200 -2.96 1.10 3.54
CA VAL A 200 -2.50 -0.29 3.57
C VAL A 200 -2.73 -0.87 4.96
N PHE A 201 -3.43 -1.98 5.04
CA PHE A 201 -3.68 -2.69 6.28
C PHE A 201 -2.76 -3.92 6.34
N THR A 202 -2.26 -4.20 7.54
CA THR A 202 -1.40 -5.36 7.83
C THR A 202 -1.71 -5.88 9.22
N LEU A 203 -1.68 -7.19 9.42
CA LEU A 203 -1.71 -7.76 10.76
C LEU A 203 -0.48 -7.33 11.57
N ALA A 204 -0.66 -7.24 12.89
CA ALA A 204 0.41 -6.99 13.84
C ALA A 204 1.59 -7.96 13.64
N GLY A 205 2.80 -7.41 13.55
CA GLY A 205 4.04 -8.18 13.33
C GLY A 205 4.28 -8.59 11.88
N GLN A 206 3.38 -8.29 10.95
CA GLN A 206 3.59 -8.53 9.51
C GLN A 206 4.10 -7.29 8.77
N SER A 207 4.80 -7.51 7.66
CA SER A 207 5.31 -6.43 6.82
C SER A 207 4.34 -6.08 5.69
N ALA A 208 4.10 -4.77 5.53
CA ALA A 208 3.36 -4.19 4.42
C ALA A 208 4.23 -3.87 3.19
N ASP A 209 5.54 -4.13 3.24
CA ASP A 209 6.51 -3.61 2.25
C ASP A 209 6.21 -4.04 0.82
N THR A 210 5.80 -5.30 0.62
CA THR A 210 5.47 -5.84 -0.70
C THR A 210 4.29 -5.09 -1.33
N VAL A 211 3.22 -4.88 -0.55
CA VAL A 211 2.02 -4.17 -1.00
C VAL A 211 2.35 -2.70 -1.27
N CYS A 212 3.08 -2.04 -0.36
CA CYS A 212 3.54 -0.66 -0.52
C CYS A 212 4.41 -0.47 -1.77
N ARG A 213 5.35 -1.38 -2.02
CA ARG A 213 6.24 -1.31 -3.20
C ARG A 213 5.46 -1.43 -4.50
N MET A 214 4.49 -2.33 -4.54
CA MET A 214 3.66 -2.52 -5.72
C MET A 214 2.71 -1.35 -5.94
N LEU A 215 2.10 -0.77 -4.89
CA LEU A 215 1.30 0.45 -5.00
C LEU A 215 2.12 1.61 -5.57
N LYS A 216 3.33 1.83 -5.05
CA LYS A 216 4.26 2.84 -5.56
C LYS A 216 4.64 2.60 -7.02
N LYS A 217 4.85 1.33 -7.42
CA LYS A 217 5.12 0.96 -8.82
C LYS A 217 3.96 1.31 -9.77
N GLN A 218 2.72 1.33 -9.27
CA GLN A 218 1.54 1.74 -10.03
C GLN A 218 1.25 3.25 -9.95
N GLY A 219 2.11 4.04 -9.30
CA GLY A 219 1.91 5.48 -9.14
C GLY A 219 0.91 5.87 -8.04
N CYS A 220 0.50 4.93 -7.19
CA CYS A 220 -0.44 5.18 -6.10
C CYS A 220 0.30 5.57 -4.81
N SER A 221 -0.05 6.73 -4.25
CA SER A 221 0.58 7.24 -3.02
C SER A 221 0.04 6.52 -1.77
N VAL A 222 0.93 5.94 -0.98
CA VAL A 222 0.55 5.30 0.30
C VAL A 222 0.45 6.37 1.38
N LEU A 223 -0.77 6.68 1.83
CA LEU A 223 -1.02 7.69 2.85
C LEU A 223 -0.66 7.18 4.25
N LYS A 224 -1.01 5.92 4.52
CA LYS A 224 -0.78 5.30 5.82
C LYS A 224 -0.73 3.79 5.72
N VAL A 225 0.10 3.20 6.57
CA VAL A 225 0.07 1.78 6.89
C VAL A 225 -0.58 1.64 8.27
N VAL A 226 -1.60 0.80 8.38
CA VAL A 226 -2.37 0.57 9.60
C VAL A 226 -2.14 -0.88 10.04
N SER A 227 -1.50 -1.03 11.20
CA SER A 227 -1.32 -2.34 11.82
C SER A 227 -2.56 -2.68 12.63
N VAL A 228 -3.24 -3.77 12.29
CA VAL A 228 -4.47 -4.22 12.97
C VAL A 228 -4.21 -5.43 13.86
N ILE A 229 -4.88 -5.47 15.01
CA ILE A 229 -4.90 -6.64 15.88
C ILE A 229 -5.94 -7.63 15.33
N SER A 230 -5.52 -8.87 15.03
CA SER A 230 -6.46 -9.96 14.76
C SER A 230 -7.14 -10.33 16.08
N ASN A 231 -8.45 -10.22 16.16
CA ASN A 231 -9.19 -10.81 17.26
C ASN A 231 -9.12 -12.34 17.09
N ASN A 232 -8.16 -13.00 17.74
CA ASN A 232 -8.06 -14.47 17.80
C ASN A 232 -9.02 -15.06 18.85
N ASN A 233 -10.17 -14.44 19.10
CA ASN A 233 -11.11 -14.87 20.14
C ASN A 233 -12.41 -15.45 19.58
N ASP A 234 -12.39 -15.99 18.38
CA ASP A 234 -13.46 -16.88 17.91
C ASP A 234 -12.83 -18.28 17.75
N GLY A 235 -12.97 -19.07 18.82
CA GLY A 235 -12.69 -20.50 18.83
C GLY A 235 -13.79 -21.30 18.17
#